data_AF-C4FHZ6-F1
#
_entry.id   AF-C4FHZ6-F1
#
_cell.length_a   1.000
_cell.length_b   1.000
_cell.length_c   1.000
_cell.angle_alpha   90.00
_cell.angle_beta   90.00
_cell.angle_gamma   90.00
#
_symmetry.space_group_name_H-M   'P 1'
#
loop_
_entity.id
_entity.type
_entity.pdbx_description
1 polymer ?
#
loop_
_entity_poly.entity_id
_entity_poly.type
_entity_poly.pdbx_seq_one_letter_code
_entity_poly.pdbx_strand_id
1 'polypeptide(L)'
;MEFSIVNNNEKAVLLLHGLTGTPLELRWVARDFSKENYDVYFPILPGHCSSLEEIKNIKWQDLYRFTKDYYLSLKAKYKHVFVGGLCVGGMLSLILAMDFPDIDAVASWSPAMGIDGWAIPWYRFLLPFVLHSPLKHLYYWKESDPYGIKNEFMRRKIRQMMERDENFGAYDKIPATTIL
;
A
#
# COMPACT_ATOMS: atom_id res chain seq x y z
N MET A 1 -1.32 15.68 -2.15
CA MET A 1 -2.30 15.85 -1.06
C MET A 1 -1.86 14.94 0.07
N GLU A 2 -1.75 15.46 1.28
CA GLU A 2 -1.22 14.75 2.45
C GLU A 2 -2.36 14.55 3.45
N PHE A 3 -2.54 13.32 3.94
CA PHE A 3 -3.51 13.06 4.99
C PHE A 3 -2.77 12.82 6.31
N SER A 4 -3.19 13.53 7.34
CA SER A 4 -2.60 13.42 8.67
C SER A 4 -3.62 13.74 9.76
N ILE A 5 -3.42 13.16 10.94
CA ILE A 5 -4.14 13.51 12.17
C ILE A 5 -3.06 13.89 13.20
N VAL A 6 -2.88 15.20 13.44
CA VAL A 6 -1.79 15.74 14.26
C VAL A 6 -2.39 16.51 15.44
N ASN A 7 -2.00 16.12 16.66
CA ASN A 7 -2.42 16.74 17.90
C ASN A 7 -1.22 17.20 18.77
N ASN A 8 -0.03 17.34 18.16
CA ASN A 8 1.25 17.68 18.82
C ASN A 8 1.66 16.66 19.89
N ASN A 9 1.56 15.37 19.57
CA ASN A 9 2.02 14.30 20.44
C ASN A 9 3.54 14.09 20.31
N GLU A 10 4.13 13.32 21.22
CA GLU A 10 5.56 12.99 21.17
C GLU A 10 5.90 11.83 20.21
N LYS A 11 4.90 11.03 19.83
CA LYS A 11 5.03 9.83 19.00
C LYS A 11 4.39 10.07 17.63
N ALA A 12 5.09 9.72 16.56
CA ALA A 12 4.54 9.73 15.20
C ALA A 12 4.41 8.33 14.63
N VAL A 13 3.39 8.09 13.80
CA VAL A 13 3.26 6.88 13.00
C VAL A 13 3.08 7.22 11.52
N LEU A 14 3.90 6.60 10.66
CA LEU A 14 3.78 6.64 9.22
C LEU A 14 3.01 5.40 8.74
N LEU A 15 1.88 5.58 8.08
CA LEU A 15 1.01 4.54 7.58
C LEU A 15 0.97 4.54 6.04
N LEU A 16 1.36 3.42 5.42
CA LEU A 16 1.54 3.27 3.98
C LEU A 16 0.48 2.35 3.39
N HIS A 17 -0.32 2.84 2.44
CA HIS A 17 -1.39 2.08 1.81
C HIS A 17 -0.87 1.04 0.78
N GLY A 18 -1.77 0.19 0.28
CA GLY A 18 -1.45 -0.82 -0.71
C GLY A 18 -1.24 -0.25 -2.12
N LEU A 19 -0.65 -1.08 -2.98
CA LEU A 19 -0.56 -0.82 -4.42
C LEU A 19 -1.97 -0.70 -5.02
N THR A 20 -2.18 0.26 -5.92
CA THR A 20 -3.48 0.64 -6.51
C THR A 20 -4.57 1.07 -5.52
N GLY A 21 -4.26 1.10 -4.22
CA GLY A 21 -5.15 1.56 -3.17
C GLY A 21 -5.05 3.07 -2.90
N THR A 22 -5.66 3.49 -1.80
CA THR A 22 -5.63 4.89 -1.33
C THR A 22 -5.37 4.95 0.18
N PRO A 23 -4.94 6.11 0.72
CA PRO A 23 -4.78 6.26 2.18
C PRO A 23 -6.06 6.00 2.99
N LEU A 24 -7.24 6.07 2.36
CA LEU A 24 -8.52 5.82 3.04
C LEU A 24 -8.68 4.39 3.53
N GLU A 25 -7.92 3.43 2.99
CA GLU A 25 -7.88 2.05 3.48
C GLU A 25 -7.40 1.97 4.92
N LEU A 26 -6.52 2.90 5.31
CA LEU A 26 -5.92 2.95 6.64
C LEU A 26 -6.61 3.94 7.58
N ARG A 27 -7.71 4.59 7.16
CA ARG A 27 -8.37 5.65 7.95
C ARG A 27 -8.79 5.21 9.35
N TRP A 28 -9.24 3.96 9.50
CA TRP A 28 -9.68 3.44 10.80
C TRP A 28 -8.47 3.16 11.71
N VAL A 29 -7.41 2.58 11.13
CA VAL A 29 -6.14 2.37 11.81
C VAL A 29 -5.53 3.70 12.24
N ALA A 30 -5.52 4.69 11.35
CA ALA A 30 -5.08 6.05 11.64
C ALA A 30 -5.86 6.68 12.81
N ARG A 31 -7.19 6.57 12.79
CA ARG A 31 -8.04 7.08 13.87
C ARG A 31 -7.73 6.39 15.21
N ASP A 32 -7.52 5.09 15.19
CA ASP A 32 -7.29 4.34 16.43
C ASP A 32 -5.89 4.63 17.00
N PHE A 33 -4.84 4.80 16.17
CA PHE A 33 -3.55 5.32 16.63
C PHE A 33 -3.66 6.74 17.21
N SER A 34 -4.45 7.62 16.58
CA SER A 34 -4.64 8.98 17.07
C SER A 34 -5.25 9.01 18.48
N LYS A 35 -6.19 8.11 18.78
CA LYS A 35 -6.76 7.96 20.14
C LYS A 35 -5.74 7.53 21.18
N GLU A 36 -4.68 6.84 20.76
CA GLU A 36 -3.58 6.38 21.61
C GLU A 36 -2.41 7.38 21.68
N ASN A 37 -2.70 8.66 21.38
CA ASN A 37 -1.76 9.78 21.43
C ASN A 37 -0.56 9.62 20.48
N TYR A 38 -0.85 9.24 19.23
CA TYR A 38 0.10 9.32 18.12
C TYR A 38 -0.32 10.43 17.15
N ASP A 39 0.65 11.17 16.63
CA ASP A 39 0.48 11.96 15.43
C ASP A 39 0.62 11.02 14.22
N VAL A 40 -0.43 10.96 13.40
CA VAL A 40 -0.56 9.92 12.36
C VAL A 40 -0.43 10.55 10.99
N TYR A 41 0.47 10.03 10.18
CA TYR A 41 0.71 10.45 8.80
C TYR A 41 0.42 9.29 7.85
N PHE A 42 -0.42 9.51 6.85
CA PHE A 42 -0.80 8.49 5.86
C PHE A 42 -0.83 9.12 4.47
N PRO A 43 0.36 9.40 3.89
CA PRO A 43 0.47 10.09 2.63
C PRO A 43 -0.04 9.25 1.45
N ILE A 44 -0.37 9.93 0.36
CA ILE A 44 -0.60 9.28 -0.95
C ILE A 44 0.76 8.88 -1.50
N LEU A 45 0.93 7.59 -1.81
CA LEU A 45 2.13 7.08 -2.46
C LEU A 45 2.26 7.62 -3.90
N PRO A 46 3.49 7.79 -4.43
CA PRO A 46 3.71 8.28 -5.79
C PRO A 46 2.85 7.57 -6.84
N GLY A 47 2.26 8.35 -7.76
CA GLY A 47 1.41 7.89 -8.85
C GLY A 47 0.02 7.38 -8.46
N HIS A 48 -0.33 7.35 -7.16
CA HIS A 48 -1.66 6.91 -6.71
C HIS A 48 -2.64 8.09 -6.61
N CYS A 49 -3.94 7.78 -6.59
CA CYS A 49 -5.04 8.76 -6.59
C CYS A 49 -5.02 9.75 -7.78
N SER A 50 -4.34 9.41 -8.88
CA SER A 50 -4.30 10.18 -10.13
C SER A 50 -4.83 9.36 -11.30
N SER A 51 -4.02 8.47 -11.88
CA SER A 51 -4.41 7.59 -12.98
C SER A 51 -3.65 6.26 -12.96
N LEU A 52 -4.25 5.22 -13.55
CA LEU A 52 -3.58 3.93 -13.74
C LEU A 52 -2.30 4.03 -14.58
N GLU A 53 -2.22 4.98 -15.51
CA GLU A 53 -1.01 5.16 -16.32
C GLU A 53 0.13 5.80 -15.55
N GLU A 54 -0.15 6.62 -14.55
CA GLU A 54 0.89 7.07 -13.63
C GLU A 54 1.42 5.90 -12.80
N ILE A 55 0.53 5.08 -12.21
CA ILE A 55 0.92 3.89 -11.44
C ILE A 55 1.80 2.95 -12.28
N LYS A 56 1.48 2.74 -13.57
CA LYS A 56 2.24 1.87 -14.46
C LYS A 56 3.71 2.29 -14.62
N ASN A 57 3.98 3.58 -14.54
CA ASN A 57 5.32 4.16 -14.72
C ASN A 57 6.12 4.24 -13.42
N ILE A 58 5.49 4.03 -12.26
CA ILE A 58 6.14 4.03 -10.96
C ILE A 58 6.90 2.72 -10.74
N LYS A 59 8.13 2.82 -10.23
CA LYS A 59 8.92 1.68 -9.79
C LYS A 59 8.90 1.58 -8.26
N TRP A 60 9.18 0.39 -7.73
CA TRP A 60 9.23 0.20 -6.27
C TRP A 60 10.29 1.11 -5.62
N GLN A 61 11.39 1.43 -6.32
CA GLN A 61 12.42 2.34 -5.82
C GLN A 61 11.90 3.76 -5.61
N ASP A 62 10.96 4.21 -6.44
CA ASP A 62 10.33 5.53 -6.29
C ASP A 62 9.46 5.56 -5.03
N LEU A 63 8.69 4.48 -4.81
CA LEU A 63 7.90 4.30 -3.59
C LEU A 63 8.78 4.22 -2.34
N TYR A 64 9.90 3.50 -2.43
CA TYR A 64 10.84 3.35 -1.33
C TYR A 64 11.54 4.66 -1.00
N ARG A 65 12.02 5.38 -2.02
CA ARG A 65 12.63 6.70 -1.84
C ARG A 65 11.66 7.67 -1.19
N PHE A 66 10.42 7.74 -1.67
CA PHE A 66 9.39 8.56 -1.05
C PHE A 66 9.16 8.19 0.42
N THR A 67 9.03 6.90 0.72
CA THR A 67 8.81 6.39 2.08
C THR A 67 9.98 6.76 3.01
N LYS A 68 11.21 6.58 2.54
CA LYS A 68 12.44 6.93 3.25
C LYS A 68 12.53 8.42 3.53
N ASP A 69 12.31 9.26 2.52
CA ASP A 69 12.38 10.71 2.66
C ASP A 69 11.30 11.20 3.65
N TYR A 70 10.10 10.62 3.60
CA TYR A 70 9.03 10.93 4.53
C TYR A 70 9.37 10.51 5.96
N TYR A 71 9.88 9.28 6.16
CA TYR A 71 10.35 8.81 7.47
C TYR A 71 11.41 9.73 8.07
N LEU A 72 12.44 10.10 7.29
CA LEU A 72 13.50 10.99 7.74
C LEU A 72 12.95 12.36 8.16
N SER A 73 11.94 12.87 7.45
CA SER A 73 11.27 14.12 7.81
C SER A 73 10.52 14.04 9.15
N LEU A 74 9.96 12.86 9.48
CA LEU A 74 9.32 12.62 10.77
C LEU A 74 10.36 12.43 11.87
N LYS A 75 11.43 11.67 11.61
CA LYS A 75 12.50 11.44 12.59
C LYS A 75 13.21 12.73 13.00
N ALA A 76 13.29 13.72 12.11
CA ALA A 76 13.79 15.05 12.44
C ALA A 76 12.89 15.84 13.42
N LYS A 77 11.61 15.49 13.53
CA LYS A 77 10.61 16.21 14.34
C LYS A 77 10.20 15.45 15.60
N TYR A 78 10.22 14.12 15.55
CA TYR A 78 9.70 13.23 16.59
C TYR A 78 10.81 12.36 17.16
N LYS A 79 10.79 12.22 18.49
CA LYS A 79 11.70 11.30 19.19
C LYS A 79 11.38 9.84 18.88
N HIS A 80 10.08 9.52 18.83
CA HIS A 80 9.59 8.17 18.58
C HIS A 80 8.82 8.12 17.27
N VAL A 81 9.26 7.27 16.35
CA VAL A 81 8.67 7.11 15.02
C VAL A 81 8.40 5.63 14.73
N PHE A 82 7.14 5.35 14.43
CA PHE A 82 6.63 4.03 14.10
C PHE A 82 6.25 4.01 12.63
N VAL A 83 6.35 2.84 11.99
CA VAL A 83 6.00 2.70 10.57
C VAL A 83 5.09 1.50 10.41
N GLY A 84 4.05 1.61 9.61
CA GLY A 84 3.21 0.48 9.27
C GLY A 84 2.58 0.60 7.90
N GLY A 85 2.06 -0.50 7.39
CA GLY A 85 1.46 -0.49 6.07
C GLY A 85 0.81 -1.79 5.64
N LEU A 86 -0.01 -1.67 4.61
CA LEU A 86 -0.78 -2.76 4.00
C LEU A 86 -0.13 -3.17 2.66
N CYS A 87 -0.05 -4.47 2.37
CA CYS A 87 0.40 -4.97 1.07
C CYS A 87 1.80 -4.44 0.69
N VAL A 88 1.93 -3.67 -0.39
CA VAL A 88 3.20 -3.00 -0.76
C VAL A 88 3.64 -2.02 0.32
N GLY A 89 2.73 -1.27 0.95
CA GLY A 89 3.05 -0.45 2.12
C GLY A 89 3.65 -1.25 3.27
N GLY A 90 3.15 -2.48 3.48
CA GLY A 90 3.68 -3.41 4.48
C GLY A 90 5.09 -3.89 4.16
N MET A 91 5.41 -4.13 2.88
CA MET A 91 6.78 -4.42 2.45
C MET A 91 7.70 -3.21 2.59
N LEU A 92 7.24 -2.03 2.20
CA LEU A 92 7.99 -0.79 2.33
C LEU A 92 8.35 -0.51 3.80
N SER A 93 7.43 -0.74 4.74
CA SER A 93 7.71 -0.62 6.17
C SER A 93 8.80 -1.59 6.65
N LEU A 94 8.79 -2.83 6.16
CA LEU A 94 9.80 -3.84 6.50
C LEU A 94 11.17 -3.48 5.92
N ILE A 95 11.23 -3.10 4.64
CA ILE A 95 12.49 -2.68 3.97
C ILE A 95 13.07 -1.46 4.68
N LEU A 96 12.23 -0.48 5.00
CA LEU A 96 12.67 0.72 5.72
C LEU A 96 13.28 0.36 7.09
N ALA A 97 12.69 -0.55 7.86
CA ALA A 97 13.26 -0.97 9.14
C ALA A 97 14.55 -1.79 9.04
N MET A 98 14.83 -2.42 7.89
CA MET A 98 16.14 -3.01 7.65
C MET A 98 17.22 -1.94 7.46
N ASP A 99 16.90 -0.83 6.78
CA ASP A 99 17.82 0.28 6.53
C ASP A 99 17.96 1.24 7.72
N PHE A 100 16.91 1.34 8.56
CA PHE A 100 16.80 2.27 9.68
C PHE A 100 16.45 1.52 10.97
N PRO A 101 17.45 0.96 11.67
CA PRO A 101 17.24 0.20 12.92
C PRO A 101 16.79 1.07 14.10
N ASP A 102 16.71 2.39 13.92
CA ASP A 102 16.23 3.37 14.91
C ASP A 102 14.71 3.64 14.82
N ILE A 103 14.01 2.93 13.95
CA ILE A 103 12.53 2.84 13.93
C ILE A 103 12.07 2.09 15.19
N ASP A 104 11.16 2.69 15.94
CA ASP A 104 10.74 2.15 17.25
C ASP A 104 9.93 0.84 17.13
N ALA A 105 9.06 0.73 16.12
CA ALA A 105 8.42 -0.54 15.75
C ALA A 105 7.82 -0.49 14.33
N VAL A 106 7.59 -1.70 13.78
CA VAL A 106 6.90 -1.90 12.49
C VAL A 106 5.62 -2.70 12.64
N ALA A 107 4.55 -2.23 11.98
CA ALA A 107 3.31 -2.99 11.78
C ALA A 107 3.11 -3.32 10.30
N SER A 108 3.28 -4.59 9.91
CA SER A 108 3.13 -5.03 8.51
C SER A 108 1.88 -5.89 8.35
N TRP A 109 0.91 -5.42 7.57
CA TRP A 109 -0.33 -6.14 7.28
C TRP A 109 -0.31 -6.71 5.86
N SER A 110 -0.43 -8.04 5.77
CA SER A 110 -0.47 -8.78 4.50
C SER A 110 0.63 -8.35 3.49
N PRO A 111 1.92 -8.33 3.88
CA PRO A 111 2.99 -7.89 2.99
C PRO A 111 3.03 -8.78 1.73
N ALA A 112 3.17 -8.16 0.56
CA ALA A 112 3.12 -8.84 -0.74
C ALA A 112 4.43 -9.60 -1.06
N MET A 113 4.77 -10.61 -0.26
CA MET A 113 6.00 -11.41 -0.42
C MET A 113 5.95 -12.39 -1.60
N GLY A 114 4.77 -12.60 -2.18
CA GLY A 114 4.57 -13.48 -3.32
C GLY A 114 3.15 -13.38 -3.86
N ILE A 115 2.96 -13.89 -5.08
CA ILE A 115 1.64 -14.00 -5.72
C ILE A 115 1.15 -15.44 -5.54
N ASP A 116 0.45 -15.72 -4.44
CA ASP A 116 0.00 -17.05 -4.04
C ASP A 116 -1.48 -17.11 -3.61
N GLY A 117 -2.25 -16.07 -3.97
CA GLY A 117 -3.67 -15.96 -3.63
C GLY A 117 -4.60 -16.97 -4.32
N TRP A 118 -5.83 -17.09 -3.81
CA TRP A 118 -6.85 -18.02 -4.33
C TRP A 118 -7.34 -17.69 -5.75
N ALA A 119 -7.17 -16.43 -6.18
CA ALA A 119 -7.55 -15.95 -7.49
C ALA A 119 -6.42 -16.10 -8.54
N ILE A 120 -5.29 -16.69 -8.17
CA ILE A 120 -4.15 -16.83 -9.06
C ILE A 120 -4.37 -18.01 -10.03
N PRO A 121 -4.32 -17.80 -11.36
CA PRO A 121 -4.54 -18.87 -12.32
C PRO A 121 -3.45 -19.95 -12.24
N TRP A 122 -3.84 -21.17 -12.61
CA TRP A 122 -2.94 -22.34 -12.65
C TRP A 122 -1.70 -22.13 -13.52
N TYR A 123 -1.77 -21.24 -14.51
CA TYR A 123 -0.66 -20.89 -15.40
C TYR A 123 0.29 -19.82 -14.83
N ARG A 124 0.23 -19.52 -13.52
CA ARG A 124 1.14 -18.56 -12.86
C ARG A 124 2.63 -18.82 -13.14
N PHE A 125 3.02 -20.07 -13.39
CA PHE A 125 4.41 -20.40 -13.75
C PHE A 125 4.89 -19.69 -15.04
N LEU A 126 3.99 -19.17 -15.87
CA LEU A 126 4.31 -18.36 -17.04
C LEU A 126 4.55 -16.88 -16.70
N LEU A 127 4.16 -16.40 -15.52
CA LEU A 127 4.31 -14.99 -15.13
C LEU A 127 5.76 -14.49 -15.22
N PRO A 128 6.79 -15.23 -14.79
CA PRO A 128 8.17 -14.77 -14.97
C PRO A 128 8.48 -14.43 -16.42
N PHE A 129 8.05 -15.24 -17.40
CA PHE A 129 8.29 -14.96 -18.81
C PHE A 129 7.57 -13.68 -19.27
N VAL A 130 6.32 -13.47 -18.84
CA VAL A 130 5.57 -12.25 -19.15
C VAL A 130 6.23 -11.02 -18.53
N LEU A 131 6.59 -11.10 -17.25
CA LEU A 131 7.17 -10.01 -16.46
C LEU A 131 8.59 -9.61 -16.88
N HIS A 132 9.36 -10.54 -17.47
CA HIS A 132 10.70 -10.27 -18.01
C HIS A 132 10.68 -9.89 -19.50
N SER A 133 9.51 -9.89 -20.14
CA SER A 133 9.35 -9.49 -21.54
C SER A 133 8.67 -8.12 -21.69
N PRO A 134 8.69 -7.49 -22.87
CA PRO A 134 7.90 -6.29 -23.14
C PRO A 134 6.39 -6.48 -22.96
N LEU A 135 5.88 -7.72 -22.91
CA LEU A 135 4.46 -8.02 -22.69
C LEU A 135 3.94 -7.50 -21.35
N LYS A 136 4.82 -7.28 -20.36
CA LYS A 136 4.44 -6.65 -19.09
C LYS A 136 3.81 -5.27 -19.24
N HIS A 137 4.09 -4.56 -20.33
CA HIS A 137 3.49 -3.24 -20.60
C HIS A 137 2.07 -3.33 -21.16
N LEU A 138 1.64 -4.52 -21.59
CA LEU A 138 0.29 -4.80 -22.10
C LEU A 138 -0.57 -5.54 -21.09
N TYR A 139 0.05 -6.25 -20.15
CA TYR A 139 -0.63 -7.07 -19.16
C TYR A 139 -1.04 -6.25 -17.92
N TYR A 140 -2.30 -6.40 -17.52
CA TYR A 140 -2.84 -5.93 -16.25
C TYR A 140 -3.44 -7.13 -15.53
N TRP A 141 -3.09 -7.27 -14.26
CA TRP A 141 -3.78 -8.20 -13.39
C TRP A 141 -5.08 -7.56 -12.92
N LYS A 142 -6.21 -8.16 -13.29
CA LYS A 142 -7.51 -7.73 -12.76
C LYS A 142 -7.80 -8.49 -11.47
N GLU A 143 -7.99 -7.78 -10.37
CA GLU A 143 -8.52 -8.37 -9.16
C GLU A 143 -9.94 -8.89 -9.41
N SER A 144 -10.21 -10.11 -8.95
CA SER A 144 -11.50 -10.77 -9.09
C SER A 144 -11.99 -11.27 -7.74
N ASP A 145 -13.29 -11.56 -7.64
CA ASP A 145 -13.85 -12.25 -6.47
C ASP A 145 -12.99 -13.49 -6.15
N PRO A 146 -12.56 -13.69 -4.89
CA PRO A 146 -13.04 -13.05 -3.65
C PRO A 146 -12.32 -11.78 -3.19
N TYR A 147 -11.52 -11.13 -4.04
CA TYR A 147 -10.70 -9.94 -3.71
C TYR A 147 -9.74 -10.16 -2.52
N GLY A 148 -9.36 -11.41 -2.26
CA GLY A 148 -8.58 -11.78 -1.08
C GLY A 148 -9.30 -11.62 0.27
N ILE A 149 -10.61 -11.30 0.27
CA ILE A 149 -11.37 -11.02 1.50
C ILE A 149 -12.01 -12.30 2.02
N LYS A 150 -11.57 -12.77 3.18
CA LYS A 150 -12.15 -13.95 3.84
C LYS A 150 -13.56 -13.72 4.38
N ASN A 151 -13.82 -12.54 4.94
CA ASN A 151 -15.11 -12.21 5.53
C ASN A 151 -16.19 -11.99 4.45
N GLU A 152 -17.25 -12.81 4.48
CA GLU A 152 -18.29 -12.80 3.44
C GLU A 152 -19.08 -11.49 3.36
N PHE A 153 -19.37 -10.88 4.51
CA PHE A 153 -20.09 -9.61 4.57
C PHE A 153 -19.29 -8.49 3.90
N MET A 154 -18.00 -8.38 4.24
CA MET A 154 -17.07 -7.43 3.62
C MET A 154 -16.90 -7.71 2.13
N ARG A 155 -16.75 -8.97 1.73
CA ARG A 155 -16.63 -9.37 0.32
C ARG A 155 -17.84 -8.94 -0.49
N ARG A 156 -19.06 -9.16 0.02
CA ARG A 156 -20.31 -8.71 -0.62
C ARG A 156 -20.36 -7.20 -0.79
N LYS A 157 -19.93 -6.45 0.23
CA LYS A 157 -19.91 -4.98 0.18
C LYS A 157 -18.92 -4.46 -0.87
N ILE A 158 -17.70 -5.00 -0.89
CA ILE A 158 -16.69 -4.64 -1.89
C ILE A 158 -17.17 -4.98 -3.29
N ARG A 159 -17.73 -6.18 -3.49
CA ARG A 159 -18.33 -6.57 -4.77
C ARG A 159 -19.38 -5.56 -5.25
N GLN A 160 -20.29 -5.13 -4.38
CA GLN A 160 -21.30 -4.12 -4.73
C GLN A 160 -20.69 -2.76 -5.08
N MET A 161 -19.63 -2.32 -4.37
CA MET A 161 -18.93 -1.07 -4.68
C MET A 161 -18.26 -1.12 -6.05
N MET A 162 -17.60 -2.24 -6.37
CA MET A 162 -16.95 -2.47 -7.66
C MET A 162 -17.96 -2.52 -8.82
N GLU A 163 -19.11 -3.16 -8.61
CA GLU A 163 -20.21 -3.20 -9.59
C GLU A 163 -20.82 -1.81 -9.85
N ARG A 164 -20.69 -0.87 -8.91
CA ARG A 164 -21.21 0.50 -8.98
C ARG A 164 -20.16 1.54 -9.39
N ASP A 165 -18.92 1.13 -9.62
CA ASP A 165 -17.78 2.02 -9.90
C ASP A 165 -17.50 3.06 -8.78
N GLU A 166 -17.88 2.75 -7.54
CA GLU A 166 -17.70 3.60 -6.35
C GLU A 166 -16.34 3.33 -5.67
N ASN A 167 -15.25 3.34 -6.44
CA ASN A 167 -13.95 2.85 -5.98
C ASN A 167 -13.04 3.94 -5.35
N PHE A 168 -13.53 5.19 -5.24
CA PHE A 168 -12.84 6.31 -4.57
C PHE A 168 -11.35 6.51 -4.97
N GLY A 169 -11.01 6.22 -6.23
CA GLY A 169 -9.64 6.35 -6.74
C GLY A 169 -8.73 5.13 -6.52
N ALA A 170 -9.24 4.06 -5.90
CA ALA A 170 -8.59 2.76 -5.95
C ALA A 170 -8.89 2.06 -7.29
N TYR A 171 -7.97 1.20 -7.74
CA TYR A 171 -8.12 0.48 -9.00
C TYR A 171 -8.09 -1.04 -8.79
N ASP A 172 -8.95 -1.73 -9.53
CA ASP A 172 -9.05 -3.20 -9.61
C ASP A 172 -8.03 -3.82 -10.56
N LYS A 173 -7.17 -2.99 -11.19
CA LYS A 173 -6.16 -3.39 -12.16
C LYS A 173 -4.78 -3.06 -11.64
N ILE A 174 -3.96 -4.08 -11.46
CA ILE A 174 -2.55 -3.96 -11.10
C ILE A 174 -1.71 -4.08 -12.38
N PRO A 175 -1.02 -3.01 -12.82
CA PRO A 175 -0.13 -3.10 -13.98
C PRO A 175 0.99 -4.11 -13.74
N ALA A 176 1.32 -4.96 -14.71
CA ALA A 176 2.38 -5.96 -14.50
C ALA A 176 3.77 -5.33 -14.29
N THR A 177 3.95 -4.07 -14.70
CA THR A 177 5.17 -3.29 -14.49
C THR A 177 5.48 -3.03 -13.01
N THR A 178 4.48 -3.12 -12.12
CA THR A 178 4.63 -2.86 -10.68
C THR A 178 4.80 -4.15 -9.86
N ILE A 179 4.81 -5.32 -10.51
CA ILE A 179 4.87 -6.66 -9.89
C ILE A 179 6.33 -7.19 -9.74
N LEU A 180 7.34 -6.37 -9.97
CA LEU A 180 8.76 -6.78 -10.03
C LEU A 180 9.52 -6.60 -8.71
#